data_AF-A0A4Z0JC61-F1
#
_entry.id   AF-A0A4Z0JC61-F1
#
_cell.length_a   1.000
_cell.length_b   1.000
_cell.length_c   1.000
_cell.angle_alpha   90.00
_cell.angle_beta   90.00
_cell.angle_gamma   90.00
#
_symmetry.space_group_name_H-M   'P 1'
#
loop_
_entity.id
_entity.type
_entity.pdbx_description
1 polymer ?
#
loop_
_entity_poly.entity_id
_entity_poly.type
_entity_poly.pdbx_seq_one_letter_code
_entity_poly.pdbx_strand_id
1 'polypeptide(L)'
;MKPTPHAAAYKFLYTGDHEMILYATLKRLHIRPAHPDYEDYLQEARLLFPEVYVDFPDNPEAKPHQFLAYAQRKIYWALLDRLRRDRKQNDRQEAGDQTELLETVASDADILDAIGQQDFRRYLLRVIGASGSTGEWRFLVGTLVDQLTADEIAARHGVSHNTVYKWRRTLIRRLVNHLTPPENFLN
;
A
#
# COMPACT_ATOMS: atom_id res chain seq x y z
N MET A 1 -29.12 -24.43 1.29
CA MET A 1 -27.82 -24.57 0.61
C MET A 1 -26.72 -24.32 1.62
N LYS A 2 -25.81 -25.28 1.85
CA LYS A 2 -24.60 -24.99 2.63
C LYS A 2 -23.72 -24.06 1.78
N PRO A 3 -23.17 -22.96 2.32
CA PRO A 3 -22.28 -22.10 1.57
C PRO A 3 -21.07 -22.92 1.10
N THR A 4 -20.60 -22.65 -0.12
CA THR A 4 -19.32 -23.18 -0.59
C THR A 4 -18.21 -22.78 0.38
N PRO A 5 -17.17 -23.62 0.57
CA PRO A 5 -16.11 -23.35 1.56
C PRO A 5 -15.43 -21.99 1.34
N HIS A 6 -15.27 -21.55 0.09
CA HIS A 6 -14.79 -20.20 -0.23
C HIS A 6 -15.74 -19.09 0.22
N ALA A 7 -17.06 -19.26 0.07
CA ALA A 7 -18.04 -18.28 0.52
C ALA A 7 -18.06 -18.16 2.05
N ALA A 8 -17.88 -19.26 2.77
CA ALA A 8 -17.72 -19.25 4.22
C ALA A 8 -16.42 -18.54 4.65
N ALA A 9 -15.31 -18.78 3.94
CA ALA A 9 -14.05 -18.10 4.18
C ALA A 9 -14.14 -16.58 4.00
N TYR A 10 -14.76 -16.11 2.90
CA TYR A 10 -14.95 -14.66 2.69
C TYR A 10 -15.88 -14.04 3.71
N LYS A 11 -16.96 -14.73 4.08
CA LYS A 11 -17.83 -14.28 5.17
C LYS A 11 -17.03 -14.12 6.46
N PHE A 12 -16.20 -15.10 6.80
CA PHE A 12 -15.33 -15.04 7.97
C PHE A 12 -14.32 -13.89 7.88
N LEU A 13 -13.69 -13.66 6.71
CA LEU A 13 -12.73 -12.58 6.49
C LEU A 13 -13.34 -11.20 6.71
N TYR A 14 -14.55 -10.96 6.21
CA TYR A 14 -15.23 -9.66 6.30
C TYR A 14 -16.10 -9.52 7.56
N THR A 15 -16.01 -10.47 8.50
CA THR A 15 -16.68 -10.37 9.79
C THR A 15 -15.77 -9.65 10.79
N GLY A 16 -16.25 -8.53 11.32
CA GLY A 16 -15.53 -7.74 12.33
C GLY A 16 -14.16 -7.29 11.82
N ASP A 17 -13.13 -7.50 12.64
CA ASP A 17 -11.78 -6.99 12.39
C ASP A 17 -10.85 -8.03 11.75
N HIS A 18 -11.38 -9.14 11.23
CA HIS A 18 -10.56 -10.25 10.73
C HIS A 18 -9.71 -9.84 9.51
N GLU A 19 -10.19 -8.93 8.65
CA GLU A 19 -9.41 -8.39 7.53
C GLU A 19 -8.15 -7.65 8.00
N MET A 20 -8.08 -7.19 9.26
CA MET A 20 -6.90 -6.52 9.81
C MET A 20 -5.63 -7.37 9.74
N ILE A 21 -5.75 -8.70 9.70
CA ILE A 21 -4.57 -9.56 9.53
C ILE A 21 -3.90 -9.36 8.16
N LEU A 22 -4.67 -9.03 7.12
CA LEU A 22 -4.13 -8.78 5.78
C LEU A 22 -3.32 -7.47 5.79
N TYR A 23 -3.91 -6.39 6.32
CA TYR A 23 -3.20 -5.11 6.48
C TYR A 23 -1.95 -5.24 7.35
N ALA A 24 -2.02 -6.00 8.45
CA ALA A 24 -0.86 -6.27 9.31
C ALA A 24 0.23 -7.08 8.57
N THR A 25 -0.16 -8.00 7.69
CA THR A 25 0.76 -8.80 6.87
C THR A 25 1.49 -7.93 5.84
N LEU A 26 0.76 -7.12 5.07
CA LEU A 26 1.33 -6.18 4.09
C LEU A 26 2.29 -5.21 4.79
N LYS A 27 1.88 -4.65 5.94
CA LYS A 27 2.72 -3.76 6.75
C LYS A 27 4.03 -4.43 7.18
N ARG A 28 3.99 -5.72 7.55
CA ARG A 28 5.17 -6.51 7.94
C ARG A 28 6.09 -6.81 6.75
N LEU A 29 5.56 -6.84 5.53
CA LEU A 29 6.32 -6.93 4.28
C LEU A 29 6.85 -5.57 3.81
N HIS A 30 6.67 -4.51 4.60
CA HIS A 30 6.98 -3.12 4.24
C HIS A 30 6.17 -2.59 3.05
N ILE A 31 5.08 -3.26 2.67
CA ILE A 31 4.12 -2.83 1.66
C ILE A 31 3.11 -1.91 2.37
N ARG A 32 3.21 -0.61 2.10
CA ARG A 32 2.36 0.42 2.69
C ARG A 32 1.33 0.89 1.66
N PRO A 33 0.23 1.55 2.04
CA PRO A 33 -0.76 2.09 1.10
C PRO A 33 -0.19 3.00 0.00
N ALA A 34 0.97 3.61 0.23
CA ALA A 34 1.67 4.42 -0.77
C ALA A 34 2.52 3.60 -1.77
N HIS A 35 2.57 2.28 -1.63
CA HIS A 35 3.24 1.40 -2.58
C HIS A 35 2.39 1.32 -3.86
N PRO A 36 2.97 1.45 -5.05
CA PRO A 36 2.21 1.42 -6.32
C PRO A 36 1.35 0.15 -6.43
N ASP A 37 1.92 -1.00 -6.08
CA ASP A 37 1.22 -2.29 -6.16
C ASP A 37 0.46 -2.66 -4.87
N TYR A 38 0.15 -1.70 -3.99
CA TYR A 38 -0.48 -2.00 -2.69
C TYR A 38 -1.81 -2.74 -2.84
N GLU A 39 -2.68 -2.25 -3.72
CA GLU A 39 -3.99 -2.87 -3.96
C GLU A 39 -3.86 -4.25 -4.58
N ASP A 40 -2.87 -4.46 -5.46
CA ASP A 40 -2.61 -5.77 -6.06
C ASP A 40 -2.21 -6.81 -5.01
N TYR A 41 -1.27 -6.44 -4.13
CA TYR A 41 -0.87 -7.32 -3.02
C TYR A 41 -2.01 -7.55 -2.02
N LEU A 42 -2.88 -6.56 -1.81
CA LEU A 42 -4.05 -6.71 -0.94
C LEU A 42 -5.10 -7.64 -1.55
N GLN A 43 -5.39 -7.49 -2.85
CA GLN A 43 -6.28 -8.40 -3.58
C GLN A 43 -5.72 -9.81 -3.58
N GLU A 44 -4.43 -9.99 -3.82
CA GLU A 44 -3.80 -11.30 -3.75
C GLU A 44 -3.89 -11.92 -2.35
N ALA A 45 -3.66 -11.13 -1.29
CA ALA A 45 -3.86 -11.60 0.08
C ALA A 45 -5.30 -12.09 0.32
N ARG A 46 -6.30 -11.42 -0.27
CA ARG A 46 -7.72 -11.84 -0.21
C ARG A 46 -7.98 -13.10 -1.04
N LEU A 47 -7.28 -13.33 -2.14
CA LEU A 47 -7.39 -14.54 -2.96
C LEU A 47 -6.76 -15.75 -2.27
N LEU A 48 -5.65 -15.55 -1.55
CA LEU A 48 -4.98 -16.61 -0.78
C LEU A 48 -5.77 -17.02 0.47
N PHE A 49 -6.54 -16.10 1.05
CA PHE A 49 -7.21 -16.34 2.33
C PHE A 49 -8.16 -17.56 2.32
N PRO A 50 -9.03 -17.76 1.32
CA PRO A 50 -9.88 -18.95 1.25
C PRO A 50 -9.11 -20.27 1.13
N GLU A 51 -7.97 -20.31 0.45
CA GLU A 51 -7.13 -21.50 0.36
C GLU A 51 -6.60 -21.85 1.76
N VAL A 52 -6.10 -20.85 2.47
CA VAL A 52 -5.58 -21.01 3.83
C VAL A 52 -6.69 -21.36 4.84
N TYR A 53 -7.92 -20.90 4.60
CA TYR A 53 -9.10 -21.24 5.38
C TYR A 53 -9.47 -22.72 5.26
N VAL A 54 -9.37 -23.29 4.06
CA VAL A 54 -9.63 -24.72 3.81
C VAL A 54 -8.49 -25.60 4.33
N ASP A 55 -7.25 -25.14 4.20
CA ASP A 55 -6.04 -25.86 4.63
C ASP A 55 -5.81 -25.85 6.14
N PHE A 56 -6.65 -25.14 6.92
CA PHE A 56 -6.50 -25.10 8.36
C PHE A 56 -6.92 -26.45 8.98
N PRO A 57 -6.06 -27.11 9.79
CA PRO A 57 -6.31 -28.47 10.28
C PRO A 57 -7.44 -28.57 11.32
N ASP A 58 -7.84 -27.45 11.91
CA ASP A 58 -8.92 -27.34 12.89
C ASP A 58 -10.11 -26.56 12.27
N ASN A 59 -11.22 -26.42 13.00
CA ASN A 59 -12.32 -25.56 12.56
C ASN A 59 -11.97 -24.05 12.76
N PRO A 60 -11.90 -23.23 11.69
CA PRO A 60 -11.60 -21.81 11.77
C PRO A 60 -12.59 -21.03 12.65
N GLU A 61 -13.86 -21.40 12.63
CA GLU A 61 -14.91 -20.72 13.40
C GLU A 61 -14.88 -21.10 14.88
N ALA A 62 -14.41 -22.30 15.22
CA ALA A 62 -14.29 -22.75 16.61
C ALA A 62 -13.03 -22.16 17.29
N LYS A 63 -11.98 -21.85 16.51
CA LYS A 63 -10.71 -21.33 17.01
C LYS A 63 -10.22 -20.11 16.19
N PRO A 64 -11.00 -19.01 16.16
CA PRO A 64 -10.74 -17.87 15.26
C PRO A 64 -9.37 -17.24 15.48
N HIS A 65 -8.92 -17.05 16.71
CA HIS A 65 -7.60 -16.46 16.98
C HIS A 65 -6.42 -17.32 16.50
N GLN A 66 -6.51 -18.64 16.64
CA GLN A 66 -5.46 -19.56 16.19
C GLN A 66 -5.42 -19.63 14.67
N PHE A 67 -6.60 -19.65 14.05
CA PHE A 67 -6.73 -19.56 12.60
C PHE A 67 -6.16 -18.25 12.06
N LEU A 68 -6.52 -17.09 12.63
CA LEU A 68 -6.02 -15.78 12.17
C LEU A 68 -4.49 -15.69 12.27
N ALA A 69 -3.87 -16.22 13.33
CA ALA A 69 -2.42 -16.28 13.45
C ALA A 69 -1.76 -17.22 12.41
N TYR A 70 -2.40 -18.37 12.14
CA TYR A 70 -1.97 -19.29 11.08
C TYR A 70 -2.08 -18.64 9.70
N ALA A 71 -3.21 -17.99 9.42
CA ALA A 71 -3.51 -17.31 8.17
C ALA A 71 -2.53 -16.18 7.89
N GLN A 72 -2.27 -15.33 8.89
CA GLN A 72 -1.29 -14.26 8.78
C GLN A 72 0.10 -14.80 8.40
N ARG A 73 0.53 -15.90 9.02
CA ARG A 73 1.84 -16.50 8.74
C ARG A 73 1.91 -17.09 7.33
N LYS A 74 0.88 -17.83 6.89
CA LYS A 74 0.84 -18.45 5.56
C LYS A 74 0.79 -17.39 4.45
N ILE A 75 -0.08 -16.40 4.57
CA ILE A 75 -0.20 -15.31 3.60
C ILE A 75 1.10 -14.49 3.54
N TYR A 76 1.75 -14.23 4.69
CA TYR A 76 3.05 -13.57 4.73
C TYR A 76 4.11 -14.30 3.88
N TRP A 77 4.23 -15.62 4.02
CA TRP A 77 5.22 -16.40 3.26
C TRP A 77 4.90 -16.44 1.77
N ALA A 78 3.62 -16.62 1.41
CA ALA A 78 3.19 -16.64 0.02
C ALA A 78 3.51 -15.32 -0.70
N LEU A 79 3.18 -14.19 -0.06
CA LEU A 79 3.50 -12.86 -0.59
C LEU A 79 5.01 -12.60 -0.60
N LEU A 80 5.75 -13.00 0.44
CA LEU A 80 7.21 -12.85 0.48
C LEU A 80 7.89 -13.60 -0.68
N ASP A 81 7.45 -14.83 -0.97
CA ASP A 81 7.99 -15.63 -2.06
C ASP A 81 7.63 -15.03 -3.43
N ARG A 82 6.48 -14.36 -3.56
CA ARG A 82 6.17 -13.56 -4.74
C ARG A 82 7.09 -12.35 -4.86
N LEU A 83 7.25 -11.53 -3.81
CA LEU A 83 8.18 -10.39 -3.84
C LEU A 83 9.61 -10.81 -4.23
N ARG A 84 10.06 -11.99 -3.78
CA ARG A 84 11.36 -12.56 -4.18
C ARG A 84 11.40 -12.93 -5.66
N ARG A 85 10.32 -13.47 -6.22
CA ARG A 85 10.20 -13.79 -7.64
C ARG A 85 10.19 -12.51 -8.48
N ASP A 86 9.40 -11.52 -8.09
CA ASP A 86 9.27 -10.25 -8.80
C ASP A 86 10.60 -9.49 -8.82
N ARG A 87 11.32 -9.44 -7.69
CA ARG A 87 12.70 -8.91 -7.65
C ARG A 87 13.64 -9.66 -8.59
N LYS A 88 13.63 -10.99 -8.54
CA LYS A 88 14.47 -11.82 -9.41
C LYS A 88 14.11 -11.65 -10.90
N GLN A 89 12.85 -11.35 -11.22
CA GLN A 89 12.41 -11.09 -12.58
C GLN A 89 12.82 -9.69 -13.05
N ASN A 90 12.67 -8.67 -12.20
CA ASN A 90 13.16 -7.31 -12.49
C ASN A 90 14.69 -7.28 -12.66
N ASP A 91 15.43 -7.98 -11.79
CA ASP A 91 16.89 -8.13 -11.91
C ASP A 91 17.32 -8.82 -13.22
N ARG A 92 16.43 -9.63 -13.83
CA ARG A 92 16.66 -10.29 -15.13
C ARG A 92 16.17 -9.46 -16.32
N GLN A 93 15.26 -8.52 -16.10
CA GLN A 93 14.65 -7.67 -17.13
C GLN A 93 15.47 -6.41 -17.44
N GLU A 94 16.61 -6.16 -16.76
CA GLU A 94 17.60 -5.15 -17.19
C GLU A 94 18.26 -5.48 -18.56
N ALA A 95 17.87 -6.57 -19.23
CA ALA A 95 18.20 -6.87 -20.61
C ALA A 95 16.98 -7.44 -21.38
N GLY A 96 16.00 -6.62 -21.75
CA GLY A 96 14.93 -7.07 -22.64
C GLY A 96 13.79 -6.09 -22.86
N ASP A 97 13.83 -5.44 -24.04
CA ASP A 97 12.79 -4.77 -24.83
C ASP A 97 11.36 -4.58 -24.26
N GLN A 98 10.94 -3.31 -24.18
CA GLN A 98 9.66 -2.83 -23.65
C GLN A 98 8.58 -2.72 -24.76
N THR A 99 8.18 -3.83 -25.38
CA THR A 99 7.27 -3.77 -26.54
C THR A 99 5.90 -4.42 -26.37
N GLU A 100 5.43 -4.69 -25.15
CA GLU A 100 4.10 -5.29 -24.96
C GLU A 100 3.42 -4.76 -23.69
N LEU A 101 2.97 -3.50 -23.72
CA LEU A 101 2.23 -2.89 -22.61
C LEU A 101 1.13 -1.96 -23.15
N LEU A 102 0.22 -2.49 -23.96
CA LEU A 102 -0.96 -1.78 -24.44
C LEU A 102 -2.11 -2.78 -24.69
N GLU A 103 -3.04 -2.89 -23.73
CA GLU A 103 -4.50 -2.99 -23.93
C GLU A 103 -5.21 -3.49 -22.66
N THR A 104 -5.29 -2.63 -21.65
CA THR A 104 -6.36 -2.69 -20.64
C THR A 104 -7.08 -1.36 -20.67
N VAL A 105 -8.32 -1.35 -21.18
CA VAL A 105 -9.16 -0.16 -21.18
C VAL A 105 -9.52 0.18 -19.74
N ALA A 106 -9.07 1.34 -19.26
CA ALA A 106 -9.38 1.84 -17.92
C ALA A 106 -10.91 2.01 -17.77
N SER A 107 -11.47 1.56 -16.66
CA SER A 107 -12.90 1.76 -16.35
C SER A 107 -13.17 3.22 -15.95
N ASP A 108 -14.43 3.65 -16.01
CA ASP A 108 -14.83 5.00 -15.55
C ASP A 108 -14.47 5.25 -14.08
N ALA A 109 -14.47 4.20 -13.25
CA ALA A 109 -14.03 4.29 -11.86
C ALA A 109 -12.51 4.55 -11.76
N ASP A 110 -11.71 3.90 -12.62
CA ASP A 110 -10.26 4.11 -12.69
C ASP A 110 -9.93 5.54 -13.17
N ILE A 111 -10.73 6.07 -14.11
CA ILE A 111 -10.59 7.44 -14.62
C ILE A 111 -10.96 8.45 -13.52
N LEU A 112 -12.07 8.25 -12.81
CA LEU A 112 -12.49 9.13 -11.71
C LEU A 112 -11.51 9.10 -10.54
N ASP A 113 -10.96 7.93 -10.21
CA ASP A 113 -9.94 7.80 -9.17
C ASP A 113 -8.63 8.46 -9.60
N ALA A 114 -8.21 8.29 -10.86
CA ALA A 114 -7.03 8.98 -11.41
C ALA A 114 -7.19 10.51 -11.38
N ILE A 115 -8.38 11.03 -11.72
CA ILE A 115 -8.70 12.46 -11.63
C ILE A 115 -8.65 12.94 -10.18
N GLY A 116 -9.29 12.22 -9.25
CA GLY A 116 -9.28 12.54 -7.83
C GLY A 116 -7.87 12.54 -7.23
N GLN A 117 -7.03 11.56 -7.61
CA GLN A 117 -5.62 11.51 -7.24
C GLN A 117 -4.84 12.70 -7.81
N GLN A 118 -5.07 13.08 -9.06
CA GLN A 118 -4.40 14.21 -9.71
C GLN A 118 -4.75 15.54 -9.02
N ASP A 119 -6.02 15.74 -8.66
CA ASP A 119 -6.48 16.93 -7.96
C ASP A 119 -5.90 17.02 -6.54
N PHE A 120 -5.85 15.89 -5.83
CA PHE A 120 -5.22 15.81 -4.51
C PHE A 120 -3.71 16.10 -4.56
N ARG A 121 -3.00 15.56 -5.56
CA ARG A 121 -1.57 15.86 -5.78
C ARG A 121 -1.34 17.35 -6.00
N ARG A 122 -2.16 17.99 -6.84
CA ARG A 122 -2.09 19.43 -7.11
C ARG A 122 -2.38 20.25 -5.85
N TYR A 123 -3.36 19.84 -5.05
CA TYR A 123 -3.67 20.46 -3.78
C TYR A 123 -2.48 20.40 -2.80
N LEU A 124 -1.86 19.23 -2.62
CA LEU A 124 -0.68 19.08 -1.75
C LEU A 124 0.49 19.97 -2.18
N LEU A 125 0.78 20.03 -3.48
CA LEU A 125 1.80 20.91 -4.04
C LEU A 125 1.50 22.38 -3.74
N ARG A 126 0.24 22.80 -3.87
CA ARG A 126 -0.16 24.19 -3.55
C ARG A 126 0.01 24.51 -2.06
N VAL A 127 -0.44 23.63 -1.17
CA VAL A 127 -0.40 23.85 0.28
C VAL A 127 1.05 23.95 0.78
N ILE A 128 1.89 23.02 0.35
CA ILE A 128 3.29 22.97 0.79
C ILE A 128 4.15 24.00 0.06
N GLY A 129 3.85 24.32 -1.20
CA GLY A 129 4.51 25.42 -1.91
C GLY A 129 4.24 26.79 -1.27
N ALA A 130 3.07 26.99 -0.65
CA ALA A 130 2.71 28.24 0.01
C ALA A 130 3.21 28.37 1.46
N SER A 131 3.37 27.26 2.20
CA SER A 131 3.58 27.30 3.66
C SER A 131 4.60 26.30 4.21
N GLY A 132 5.16 25.44 3.35
CA GLY A 132 6.14 24.43 3.71
C GLY A 132 7.57 24.96 3.77
N SER A 133 8.44 24.21 4.42
CA SER A 133 9.88 24.45 4.37
C SER A 133 10.49 23.92 3.06
N THR A 134 11.64 24.46 2.67
CA THR A 134 12.36 24.03 1.46
C THR A 134 12.66 22.52 1.45
N GLY A 135 12.93 21.91 2.62
CA GLY A 135 13.13 20.47 2.74
C GLY A 135 11.86 19.65 2.50
N GLU A 136 10.74 20.11 3.03
CA GLU A 136 9.41 19.50 2.81
C GLU A 136 9.01 19.58 1.34
N TRP A 137 9.23 20.73 0.71
CA TRP A 137 9.01 20.94 -0.72
C TRP A 137 9.87 20.00 -1.57
N ARG A 138 11.19 19.93 -1.29
CA ARG A 138 12.12 19.04 -2.00
C ARG A 138 11.71 17.58 -1.90
N PHE A 139 11.32 17.13 -0.70
CA PHE A 139 10.84 15.78 -0.50
C PHE A 139 9.51 15.54 -1.25
N LEU A 140 8.57 16.47 -1.18
CA LEU A 140 7.26 16.36 -1.82
C LEU A 140 7.36 16.33 -3.35
N VAL A 141 8.12 17.26 -3.95
CA VAL A 141 8.34 17.30 -5.41
C VAL A 141 9.15 16.10 -5.88
N GLY A 142 10.24 15.79 -5.16
CA GLY A 142 11.08 14.65 -5.47
C GLY A 142 10.30 13.33 -5.50
N THR A 143 9.31 13.16 -4.64
CA THR A 143 8.48 11.95 -4.60
C THR A 143 7.25 11.99 -5.52
N LEU A 144 6.51 13.10 -5.58
CA LEU A 144 5.23 13.17 -6.31
C LEU A 144 5.35 13.60 -7.77
N VAL A 145 6.39 14.35 -8.12
CA VAL A 145 6.61 14.86 -9.48
C VAL A 145 7.73 14.08 -10.15
N ASP A 146 8.88 13.99 -9.49
CA ASP A 146 10.08 13.38 -10.04
C ASP A 146 10.17 11.86 -9.82
N GLN A 147 9.27 11.30 -9.00
CA GLN A 147 9.21 9.85 -8.68
C GLN A 147 10.53 9.25 -8.16
N LEU A 148 11.32 10.06 -7.46
CA LEU A 148 12.60 9.68 -6.89
C LEU A 148 12.45 8.95 -5.55
N THR A 149 13.35 7.99 -5.33
CA THR A 149 13.55 7.35 -4.04
C THR A 149 14.20 8.30 -3.03
N ALA A 150 14.13 7.97 -1.73
CA ALA A 150 14.73 8.80 -0.68
C ALA A 150 16.25 8.96 -0.84
N ASP A 151 16.94 7.94 -1.37
CA ASP A 151 18.38 7.97 -1.64
C ASP A 151 18.71 8.85 -2.85
N GLU A 152 17.89 8.82 -3.90
CA GLU A 152 18.06 9.71 -5.06
C GLU A 152 17.75 11.17 -4.72
N ILE A 153 16.75 11.44 -3.87
CA ILE A 153 16.50 12.78 -3.32
C ILE A 153 17.68 13.26 -2.49
N ALA A 154 18.27 12.35 -1.70
CA ALA A 154 19.45 12.65 -0.88
C ALA A 154 20.64 13.03 -1.77
N ALA A 155 20.93 12.23 -2.79
CA ALA A 155 21.98 12.47 -3.76
C ALA A 155 21.76 13.79 -4.54
N ARG A 156 20.54 14.00 -5.07
CA ARG A 156 20.17 15.20 -5.85
C ARG A 156 20.34 16.50 -5.08
N HIS A 157 20.11 16.47 -3.76
CA HIS A 157 20.21 17.65 -2.92
C HIS A 157 21.47 17.70 -2.06
N GLY A 158 22.40 16.75 -2.23
CA GLY A 158 23.66 16.70 -1.50
C GLY A 158 23.48 16.55 0.02
N VAL A 159 22.45 15.83 0.47
CA VAL A 159 22.14 15.62 1.89
C VAL A 159 22.22 14.14 2.26
N SER A 160 22.27 13.85 3.56
CA SER A 160 22.16 12.47 4.04
C SER A 160 20.75 11.90 3.89
N HIS A 161 20.64 10.59 3.73
CA HIS A 161 19.37 9.86 3.75
C HIS A 161 18.52 10.15 5.01
N ASN A 162 19.18 10.31 6.18
CA ASN A 162 18.52 10.68 7.43
C ASN A 162 17.87 12.07 7.38
N THR A 163 18.45 13.00 6.62
CA THR A 163 17.90 14.35 6.41
C THR A 163 16.62 14.28 5.57
N VAL A 164 16.59 13.42 4.54
CA VAL A 164 15.40 13.20 3.71
C VAL A 164 14.25 12.61 4.53
N TYR A 165 14.53 11.63 5.40
CA TYR A 165 13.51 11.12 6.34
C TYR A 165 13.07 12.14 7.40
N LYS A 166 13.92 13.10 7.76
CA LYS A 166 13.50 14.22 8.62
C LYS A 166 12.50 15.10 7.87
N TRP A 167 12.76 15.45 6.61
CA TRP A 167 11.82 16.21 5.76
C TRP A 167 10.48 15.48 5.59
N ARG A 168 10.50 14.15 5.37
CA ARG A 168 9.28 13.34 5.35
C ARG A 168 8.47 13.47 6.64
N ARG A 169 9.13 13.36 7.80
CA ARG A 169 8.45 13.43 9.11
C ARG A 169 7.84 14.80 9.38
N THR A 170 8.53 15.88 9.02
CA THR A 170 8.00 17.24 9.21
C THR A 170 6.87 17.52 8.22
N LEU A 171 7.00 17.07 6.97
CA LEU A 171 5.94 17.15 5.97
C LEU A 171 4.66 16.43 6.43
N ILE A 172 4.77 15.17 6.87
CA ILE A 172 3.61 14.40 7.34
C ILE A 172 2.97 15.09 8.55
N ARG A 173 3.77 15.55 9.52
CA ARG A 173 3.24 16.27 10.69
C ARG A 173 2.48 17.53 10.27
N ARG A 174 3.02 18.29 9.33
CA ARG A 174 2.37 19.49 8.78
C ARG A 174 1.06 19.13 8.08
N LEU A 175 1.08 18.14 7.20
CA LEU A 175 -0.12 17.70 6.48
C LEU A 175 -1.20 17.22 7.46
N VAL A 176 -0.85 16.44 8.48
CA VAL A 176 -1.79 16.06 9.54
C VAL A 176 -2.36 17.31 10.22
N ASN A 177 -1.54 18.28 10.63
CA ASN A 177 -2.05 19.49 11.28
C ASN A 177 -2.92 20.37 10.37
N HIS A 178 -2.72 20.35 9.06
CA HIS A 178 -3.51 21.15 8.10
C HIS A 178 -4.74 20.41 7.56
N LEU A 179 -4.71 19.08 7.49
CA LEU A 179 -5.81 18.23 7.00
C LEU A 179 -6.72 17.74 8.13
N THR A 180 -6.26 17.78 9.38
CA THR A 180 -7.08 17.51 10.57
C THR A 180 -7.49 18.85 11.17
N PRO A 181 -8.76 19.25 11.12
CA PRO A 181 -9.18 20.50 11.74
C PRO A 181 -9.16 20.36 13.27
N PRO A 182 -8.59 21.30 14.03
CA PRO A 182 -8.96 21.46 15.42
C PRO A 182 -10.36 22.11 15.45
N GLU A 183 -11.33 21.43 16.06
CA GLU A 183 -12.57 22.01 16.60
C GLU A 183 -13.80 22.32 15.71
N ASN A 184 -14.02 21.70 14.53
CA ASN A 184 -15.32 21.81 13.83
C ASN A 184 -16.09 20.49 13.70
N PHE A 185 -16.27 19.78 14.81
CA PHE A 185 -17.26 18.69 14.97
C PHE A 185 -18.20 18.95 16.16
N LEU A 186 -18.39 20.21 16.54
CA LEU A 186 -19.46 20.64 17.45
C LEU A 186 -20.17 21.84 16.82
N ASN A 187 -21.06 21.55 15.88
CA ASN A 187 -22.32 22.25 15.63
C ASN A 187 -23.20 21.35 14.75
#